data_AF-A0AA91DBA9-F1
#
_entry.id   AF-A0AA91DBA9-F1
#
_cell.length_a   1.000
_cell.length_b   1.000
_cell.length_c   1.000
_cell.angle_alpha   90.00
_cell.angle_beta   90.00
_cell.angle_gamma   90.00
#
_symmetry.space_group_name_H-M   'P 1'
#
loop_
_entity.id
_entity.type
_entity.pdbx_description
1 polymer ?
#
loop_
_entity_poly.entity_id
_entity_poly.type
_entity_poly.pdbx_seq_one_letter_code
_entity_poly.pdbx_strand_id
1 'polypeptide(L)'
;MSAAPANTLDNAYNAAQRANAILALIFDGFIESIPNKNVQTALYAVQHEVNEVLGIVEALNWPEDQAPESKPAAGAKAEPAGD
;
A
#
# COMPACT_ATOMS: atom_id res chain seq x y z
N MET A 1 25.53 14.85 -11.84
CA MET A 1 24.10 14.49 -11.69
C MET A 1 23.98 13.63 -10.45
N SER A 2 23.33 14.13 -9.40
CA SER A 2 23.19 13.38 -8.14
C SER A 2 22.14 12.30 -8.34
N ALA A 3 22.55 11.04 -8.35
CA ALA A 3 21.60 9.94 -8.17
C ALA A 3 21.03 10.12 -6.75
N ALA A 4 19.74 10.43 -6.62
CA ALA A 4 19.07 10.15 -5.37
C ALA A 4 19.23 8.63 -5.16
N PRO A 5 19.93 8.18 -4.10
CA PRO A 5 20.30 6.78 -4.00
C PRO A 5 19.02 5.96 -3.83
N ALA A 6 18.97 4.76 -4.41
CA ALA A 6 17.88 3.80 -4.21
C ALA A 6 17.47 3.63 -2.72
N ASN A 7 18.40 3.90 -1.80
CA ASN A 7 18.15 4.06 -0.36
C ASN A 7 17.01 5.02 0.02
N THR A 8 16.70 6.07 -0.74
CA THR A 8 15.71 7.08 -0.31
C THR A 8 14.28 6.55 -0.34
N LEU A 9 13.92 5.76 -1.36
CA LEU A 9 12.58 5.16 -1.47
C LEU A 9 12.41 4.01 -0.47
N ASP A 10 13.41 3.13 -0.34
CA ASP A 10 13.41 2.08 0.68
C ASP A 10 13.32 2.67 2.11
N ASN A 11 14.06 3.75 2.38
CA ASN A 11 13.98 4.43 3.68
C ASN A 11 12.61 5.07 3.92
N ALA A 12 12.00 5.66 2.88
CA ALA A 12 10.65 6.21 2.96
C ALA A 12 9.61 5.12 3.20
N TYR A 13 9.72 4.00 2.50
CA TYR A 13 8.85 2.83 2.70
C TYR A 13 8.94 2.30 4.13
N ASN A 14 10.17 2.05 4.60
CA ASN A 14 10.42 1.58 5.96
C ASN A 14 9.94 2.59 7.01
N ALA A 15 10.06 3.89 6.76
CA ALA A 15 9.55 4.92 7.65
C ALA A 15 8.03 4.92 7.71
N ALA A 16 7.35 4.82 6.56
CA ALA A 16 5.90 4.75 6.48
C ALA A 16 5.36 3.46 7.14
N GLN A 17 6.03 2.31 6.95
CA GLN A 17 5.67 1.06 7.62
C GLN A 17 5.80 1.17 9.15
N ARG A 18 6.88 1.78 9.65
CA ARG A 18 7.02 2.04 11.09
C ARG A 18 5.92 2.96 11.63
N ALA A 19 5.58 4.03 10.90
CA ALA A 19 4.50 4.93 11.27
C ALA A 19 3.16 4.19 11.31
N ASN A 20 2.88 3.33 10.33
CA ASN A 20 1.67 2.52 10.27
C ASN A 20 1.60 1.52 11.44
N ALA A 21 2.72 0.88 11.80
CA ALA A 21 2.77 -0.03 12.94
C ALA A 21 2.48 0.68 14.28
N ILE A 22 3.00 1.90 14.47
CA ILE A 22 2.70 2.70 15.66
C ILE A 22 1.22 3.09 15.69
N LEU A 23 0.66 3.52 14.56
CA LEU A 23 -0.77 3.82 14.44
C LEU A 23 -1.61 2.58 14.74
N ALA A 24 -1.24 1.41 14.21
CA ALA A 24 -1.96 0.16 14.47
C ALA A 24 -2.04 -0.17 15.97
N LEU A 25 -0.97 0.06 16.74
CA LEU A 25 -1.00 -0.10 18.21
C LEU A 25 -1.97 0.88 18.89
N ILE A 26 -2.06 2.12 18.39
CA ILE A 26 -3.02 3.12 18.88
C ILE A 26 -4.44 2.67 18.54
N PHE A 27 -4.68 2.19 17.32
CA PHE A 27 -6.00 1.74 16.88
C PHE A 27 -6.48 0.51 17.63
N ASP A 28 -5.62 -0.49 17.81
CA ASP A 28 -5.98 -1.75 18.47
C ASP A 28 -6.16 -1.58 19.98
N GLY A 29 -5.29 -0.80 20.63
CA GLY A 29 -5.28 -0.70 22.09
C GLY A 29 -6.03 0.49 22.68
N PHE A 30 -6.20 1.59 21.93
CA PHE A 30 -6.51 2.88 22.55
C PHE A 30 -7.62 3.69 21.86
N ILE A 31 -8.01 3.38 20.61
CA ILE A 31 -8.92 4.26 19.86
C ILE A 31 -10.25 4.49 20.58
N GLU A 32 -10.81 3.44 21.17
CA GLU A 32 -12.08 3.51 21.92
C GLU A 32 -11.92 4.25 23.26
N SER A 33 -10.71 4.27 23.82
CA SER A 33 -10.41 4.98 25.07
C SER A 33 -10.28 6.50 24.87
N ILE A 34 -10.19 6.98 23.63
CA ILE A 34 -10.07 8.41 23.31
C ILE A 34 -11.49 9.01 23.28
N PRO A 35 -11.89 9.84 24.26
CA PRO A 35 -13.27 10.33 24.35
C PRO A 35 -13.60 11.38 23.27
N ASN A 36 -12.58 12.06 22.74
CA ASN A 36 -12.75 13.10 21.75
C ASN A 36 -12.83 12.53 20.34
N LYS A 37 -14.04 12.51 19.76
CA LYS A 37 -14.29 12.03 18.40
C LYS A 37 -13.47 12.76 17.33
N ASN A 38 -13.17 14.04 17.51
CA ASN A 38 -12.34 14.78 16.55
C ASN A 38 -10.91 14.24 16.51
N VAL A 39 -10.39 13.78 17.65
CA VAL A 39 -9.06 13.14 17.72
C VAL A 39 -9.10 11.77 17.04
N GLN A 40 -10.14 10.98 17.25
CA GLN A 40 -10.29 9.70 16.55
C GLN A 40 -10.35 9.92 15.03
N THR A 41 -11.18 10.85 14.55
CA THR A 41 -11.27 11.19 13.12
C THR A 41 -9.92 11.64 12.56
N ALA A 42 -9.18 12.47 13.30
CA ALA A 42 -7.85 12.90 12.87
C ALA A 42 -6.87 11.73 12.77
N LEU A 43 -6.91 10.77 13.70
CA LEU A 43 -6.09 9.55 13.64
C LEU A 43 -6.43 8.70 12.42
N TYR A 44 -7.72 8.53 12.09
CA TYR A 44 -8.14 7.79 10.89
C TYR A 44 -7.66 8.49 9.61
N ALA A 45 -7.71 9.82 9.56
CA ALA A 45 -7.16 10.59 8.45
C ALA A 45 -5.64 10.38 8.33
N VAL A 46 -4.90 10.42 9.44
CA VAL A 46 -3.45 10.15 9.43
C VAL A 46 -3.15 8.72 8.94
N GLN A 47 -3.92 7.72 9.37
CA GLN A 47 -3.76 6.35 8.87
C GLN A 47 -4.00 6.25 7.36
N HIS A 48 -5.01 6.96 6.84
CA HIS A 48 -5.28 7.01 5.41
C HIS A 48 -4.08 7.58 4.62
N GLU A 49 -3.55 8.72 5.05
CA GLU A 49 -2.39 9.37 4.42
C GLU A 49 -1.14 8.48 4.48
N VAL A 50 -0.89 7.79 5.60
CA VAL A 50 0.25 6.85 5.71
C VAL A 50 0.10 5.68 4.73
N ASN A 51 -1.11 5.15 4.58
CA ASN A 51 -1.37 4.07 3.61
C ASN A 51 -1.24 4.56 2.16
N GLU A 52 -1.64 5.80 1.86
CA GLU A 52 -1.44 6.39 0.54
C GLU A 52 0.05 6.55 0.22
N VAL A 53 0.84 7.05 1.17
CA VAL A 53 2.30 7.14 1.03
C VAL A 53 2.92 5.77 0.79
N LEU A 54 2.50 4.73 1.53
CA LEU A 54 2.95 3.36 1.30
C LEU A 54 2.66 2.91 -0.14
N GLY A 55 1.43 3.09 -0.60
CA GLY A 55 1.04 2.72 -1.96
C GLY A 55 1.82 3.46 -3.05
N ILE A 56 2.07 4.76 -2.86
CA ILE A 56 2.88 5.57 -3.78
C ILE A 56 4.33 5.07 -3.79
N VAL A 57 4.92 4.83 -2.62
CA VAL A 57 6.31 4.38 -2.54
C VAL A 57 6.46 2.97 -3.11
N GLU A 58 5.54 2.05 -2.85
CA GLU A 58 5.52 0.72 -3.46
C GLU A 58 5.43 0.80 -4.98
N ALA A 59 4.53 1.64 -5.52
CA ALA A 59 4.38 1.82 -6.96
C ALA A 59 5.66 2.34 -7.63
N LEU A 60 6.39 3.22 -6.95
CA LEU A 60 7.64 3.79 -7.44
C LEU A 60 8.83 2.85 -7.31
N ASN A 61 8.84 2.00 -6.28
CA ASN A 61 9.98 1.14 -5.96
C ASN A 61 9.88 -0.24 -6.65
N TRP A 62 8.66 -0.73 -6.88
CA TRP A 62 8.35 -2.01 -7.53
C TRP A 62 7.20 -1.88 -8.55
N PRO A 63 7.42 -1.17 -9.67
CA PRO A 63 6.35 -0.93 -10.66
C PRO A 63 5.89 -2.22 -11.35
N GLU A 64 6.76 -3.21 -11.54
CA GLU A 64 6.40 -4.52 -12.10
C GLU A 64 5.42 -5.32 -11.23
N ASP A 65 5.45 -5.17 -9.90
CA ASP A 65 4.55 -5.87 -8.99
C ASP A 65 3.12 -5.29 -9.02
N GLN A 66 2.94 -4.12 -9.63
CA GLN A 66 1.64 -3.49 -9.85
C GLN A 66 1.06 -3.77 -11.23
N ALA A 67 1.82 -4.39 -12.14
CA ALA A 67 1.26 -4.87 -13.39
C ALA A 67 0.19 -5.92 -13.05
N PRO A 68 -1.06 -5.76 -13.52
CA PRO A 68 -2.07 -6.78 -13.29
C PRO A 68 -1.51 -8.09 -13.83
N GLU A 69 -1.37 -9.09 -12.95
CA GLU A 69 -1.06 -10.45 -13.37
C GLU A 69 -1.93 -10.73 -14.58
N SER A 70 -1.28 -10.95 -15.72
CA SER A 70 -1.95 -11.13 -16.99
C SER A 70 -2.91 -12.29 -16.81
N LYS A 71 -4.19 -11.99 -16.57
CA LYS A 71 -5.24 -12.99 -16.40
C LYS A 71 -5.04 -14.01 -17.52
N PRO A 72 -4.91 -15.31 -17.24
CA PRO A 72 -4.86 -16.29 -18.31
C PRO A 72 -6.12 -16.05 -19.15
N ALA A 73 -5.92 -15.83 -20.45
CA ALA A 73 -6.98 -15.47 -21.37
C ALA A 73 -8.14 -16.45 -21.20
N ALA A 74 -9.22 -16.00 -20.56
CA ALA A 74 -10.43 -16.78 -20.41
C ALA A 74 -11.09 -16.85 -21.80
N GLY A 75 -10.78 -17.91 -22.53
CA GLY A 75 -11.57 -18.38 -23.67
C GLY A 75 -11.06 -17.97 -25.04
N ALA A 76 -10.32 -18.87 -25.67
CA ALA A 76 -10.68 -19.34 -27.01
C ALA A 76 -10.44 -20.84 -27.05
N LYS A 77 -11.54 -21.59 -26.98
CA LYS A 77 -11.61 -23.05 -27.01
C LYS A 77 -10.77 -23.62 -28.15
N ALA A 78 -10.00 -24.64 -27.85
CA ALA A 78 -9.71 -25.69 -28.81
C ALA A 78 -10.97 -26.57 -28.95
N GLU A 79 -11.40 -26.84 -30.19
CA GLU A 79 -12.04 -28.09 -30.59
C GLU A 79 -12.00 -28.23 -32.14
N PRO A 80 -12.14 -29.45 -32.70
CA PRO A 80 -11.20 -29.99 -33.67
C PRO A 80 -11.83 -30.21 -35.07
N ALA A 81 -11.01 -30.78 -35.95
CA ALA A 81 -11.23 -31.11 -37.36
C ALA A 81 -12.62 -31.64 -37.77
N GLY A 82 -13.06 -31.26 -38.97
CA GLY A 82 -14.13 -31.92 -39.72
C GLY A 82 -14.51 -31.22 -41.02
N ASP A 83 -13.88 -31.62 -42.14
CA ASP A 83 -14.53 -32.00 -43.42
C ASP A 83 -13.50 -32.72 -44.33
#